data_AF-A0A7G3BW48-F1
#
_entry.id   AF-A0A7G3BW48-F1
#
_cell.length_a   1.000
_cell.length_b   1.000
_cell.length_c   1.000
_cell.angle_alpha   90.00
_cell.angle_beta   90.00
_cell.angle_gamma   90.00
#
_symmetry.space_group_name_H-M   'P 1'
#
loop_
_entity.id
_entity.type
_entity.pdbx_description
1 polymer ?
#
loop_
_entity_poly.entity_id
_entity_poly.type
_entity_poly.pdbx_seq_one_letter_code
_entity_poly.pdbx_strand_id
1 'polypeptide(L)'
;MNAHPELIEITRLNHRINDAVSDLLSLSNESDTIVTQSGNMINFNYVGRGTESIGLSISDQYSTKTRAAYLTETLSRLNQIKAELTA
;
A
#
# COMPACT_ATOMS: atom_id res chain seq x y z
N MET A 1 18.38 22.99 -14.83
CA MET A 1 17.42 21.92 -14.50
C MET A 1 17.04 22.07 -13.05
N ASN A 2 15.80 22.46 -12.75
CA ASN A 2 15.31 22.41 -11.37
C ASN A 2 14.84 20.98 -11.13
N ALA A 3 15.52 20.25 -10.25
CA ALA A 3 14.96 18.99 -9.75
C ALA A 3 13.63 19.32 -9.06
N HIS A 4 12.64 18.43 -9.17
CA HIS A 4 11.40 18.50 -8.41
C HIS A 4 11.49 17.42 -7.30
N PRO A 5 12.08 17.73 -6.13
CA PRO A 5 12.33 16.74 -5.07
C PRO A 5 11.07 15.96 -4.67
N GLU A 6 9.92 16.62 -4.72
CA GLU A 6 8.63 16.02 -4.37
C GLU A 6 8.20 14.92 -5.35
N LEU A 7 8.54 15.03 -6.65
CA LEU A 7 8.26 13.98 -7.64
C LEU A 7 9.18 12.77 -7.44
N ILE A 8 10.43 13.01 -7.05
CA ILE A 8 11.37 11.94 -6.68
C ILE A 8 10.83 11.20 -5.45
N GLU A 9 10.31 11.93 -4.46
CA GLU A 9 9.77 11.34 -3.24
C GLU A 9 8.51 10.50 -3.52
N ILE A 10 7.57 10.98 -4.34
CA ILE A 10 6.42 10.17 -4.79
C ILE A 10 6.89 8.89 -5.47
N THR A 11 7.89 8.97 -6.35
CA THR A 11 8.44 7.79 -7.05
C THR A 11 9.01 6.78 -6.06
N ARG A 12 9.76 7.25 -5.06
CA ARG A 12 10.33 6.41 -4.00
C ARG A 12 9.25 5.75 -3.14
N LEU A 13 8.21 6.49 -2.78
CA LEU A 13 7.08 5.96 -2.00
C LEU A 13 6.31 4.90 -2.80
N ASN A 14 6.05 5.12 -4.08
CA ASN A 14 5.40 4.13 -4.94
C ASN A 14 6.21 2.83 -5.02
N HIS A 15 7.53 2.91 -5.16
CA HIS A 15 8.37 1.71 -5.19
C HIS A 15 8.26 0.92 -3.88
N ARG A 16 8.35 1.61 -2.73
CA ARG A 16 8.19 0.99 -1.41
C ARG A 16 6.80 0.39 -1.19
N ILE A 17 5.75 1.02 -1.70
CA ILE A 17 4.39 0.46 -1.67
C ILE A 17 4.34 -0.82 -2.50
N ASN A 18 4.92 -0.84 -3.69
CA ASN A 18 4.95 -2.05 -4.52
C ASN A 18 5.70 -3.19 -3.83
N ASP A 19 6.83 -2.92 -3.20
CA ASP A 19 7.56 -3.91 -2.41
C ASP A 19 6.71 -4.44 -1.25
N ALA A 20 6.08 -3.54 -0.49
CA ALA A 20 5.20 -3.92 0.63
C ALA A 20 3.98 -4.74 0.16
N VAL A 21 3.39 -4.41 -0.99
CA VAL A 21 2.31 -5.17 -1.61
C VAL A 21 2.79 -6.57 -2.00
N SER A 22 3.96 -6.67 -2.64
CA SER A 22 4.56 -7.96 -3.01
C SER A 22 4.79 -8.85 -1.77
N ASP A 23 5.33 -8.27 -0.71
CA ASP A 23 5.54 -8.97 0.56
C ASP A 23 4.22 -9.45 1.16
N LEU A 24 3.20 -8.59 1.21
CA LEU A 24 1.88 -8.95 1.75
C LEU A 24 1.17 -10.04 0.94
N LEU A 25 1.28 -9.99 -0.40
CA LEU A 25 0.75 -11.05 -1.25
C LEU A 25 1.42 -12.40 -0.96
N SER A 26 2.73 -12.39 -0.67
CA SER A 26 3.46 -13.62 -0.31
C SER A 26 3.06 -14.20 1.05
N LEU A 27 2.46 -13.40 1.93
CA LEU A 27 1.95 -13.81 3.24
C LEU A 27 0.51 -14.34 3.20
N SER A 28 -0.14 -14.34 2.04
CA SER A 28 -1.52 -14.81 1.89
C SER A 28 -1.68 -16.26 2.36
N ASN A 29 -2.66 -16.50 3.24
CA ASN A 29 -2.98 -17.79 3.82
C ASN A 29 -4.49 -18.01 3.86
N GLU A 30 -4.97 -19.06 3.18
CA GLU A 30 -6.41 -19.39 3.08
C GLU A 30 -7.08 -19.71 4.42
N SER A 31 -6.31 -20.08 5.44
CA SER A 31 -6.84 -20.39 6.78
C SER A 31 -6.87 -19.19 7.73
N ASP A 32 -6.25 -18.06 7.36
CA ASP A 32 -6.14 -16.89 8.24
C ASP A 32 -6.49 -15.58 7.53
N THR A 33 -5.69 -15.20 6.52
CA THR A 33 -5.84 -13.94 5.80
C THR A 33 -5.50 -14.13 4.32
N ILE A 34 -6.49 -13.98 3.45
CA ILE A 34 -6.29 -14.02 2.00
C ILE A 34 -5.97 -12.60 1.51
N VAL A 35 -4.83 -12.44 0.84
CA VAL A 35 -4.39 -11.15 0.29
C VAL A 35 -4.44 -11.19 -1.23
N THR A 36 -5.08 -10.19 -1.85
CA THR A 36 -5.18 -10.09 -3.31
C THR A 36 -4.97 -8.66 -3.78
N GLN A 37 -4.49 -8.48 -5.01
CA GLN A 37 -4.38 -7.16 -5.64
C GLN A 37 -5.24 -7.11 -6.91
N SER A 38 -6.02 -6.04 -7.04
CA SER A 38 -6.79 -5.72 -8.24
C SER A 38 -6.52 -4.28 -8.65
N GLY A 39 -5.61 -4.11 -9.62
CA GLY A 39 -5.18 -2.80 -10.10
C GLY A 39 -4.59 -1.94 -8.97
N ASN A 40 -5.21 -0.78 -8.74
CA ASN A 40 -4.81 0.19 -7.72
C ASN A 40 -5.28 -0.16 -6.29
N MET A 41 -5.82 -1.36 -6.08
CA MET A 41 -6.38 -1.74 -4.78
C MET A 41 -5.79 -3.06 -4.31
N ILE A 42 -5.36 -3.11 -3.05
CA ILE A 42 -5.04 -4.34 -2.34
C ILE A 42 -6.20 -4.67 -1.40
N ASN A 43 -6.59 -5.93 -1.34
CA ASN A 43 -7.69 -6.43 -0.54
C ASN A 43 -7.18 -7.50 0.43
N PHE A 44 -7.64 -7.40 1.67
CA PHE A 44 -7.39 -8.34 2.75
C PHE A 44 -8.72 -8.95 3.16
N ASN A 45 -8.82 -10.27 3.12
CA ASN A 45 -9.95 -11.01 3.66
C ASN A 45 -9.47 -11.82 4.86
N TYR A 46 -9.74 -11.29 6.04
CA TYR A 46 -9.42 -11.90 7.32
C TYR A 46 -10.51 -12.94 7.64
N VAL A 47 -10.18 -14.23 7.56
CA VAL A 47 -11.12 -15.34 7.73
C VAL A 47 -11.84 -15.21 9.07
N GLY A 48 -13.17 -15.08 9.02
CA GLY A 48 -14.03 -14.91 10.20
C GLY A 48 -13.99 -13.53 10.87
N ARG A 49 -13.20 -12.57 10.36
CA ARG A 49 -13.01 -11.23 10.95
C ARG A 49 -13.44 -10.07 10.03
N GLY A 50 -13.54 -10.33 8.73
CA GLY A 50 -14.06 -9.37 7.75
C GLY A 50 -13.04 -9.00 6.68
N THR A 51 -13.26 -7.87 6.00
CA THR A 51 -12.46 -7.45 4.85
C THR A 51 -11.98 -6.01 4.99
N GLU A 52 -10.79 -5.73 4.48
CA GLU A 52 -10.22 -4.39 4.34
C GLU A 52 -9.71 -4.19 2.90
N SER A 53 -9.92 -3.02 2.32
CA SER A 53 -9.41 -2.66 1.00
C SER A 53 -8.69 -1.32 1.08
N ILE A 54 -7.50 -1.25 0.48
CA ILE A 54 -6.64 -0.06 0.51
C ILE A 54 -6.31 0.35 -0.92
N GLY A 55 -6.53 1.63 -1.22
CA GLY A 55 -6.05 2.26 -2.44
C GLY A 55 -4.54 2.50 -2.39
N LEU A 56 -3.83 2.12 -3.44
CA LEU A 56 -2.37 2.20 -3.52
C LEU A 56 -1.88 3.56 -4.02
N SER A 57 -2.75 4.31 -4.69
CA SER A 57 -2.49 5.67 -5.17
C SER A 57 -3.78 6.49 -5.32
N ILE A 58 -3.63 7.82 -5.37
CA ILE A 58 -4.71 8.77 -5.71
C ILE A 58 -4.37 9.52 -7.01
N SER A 59 -5.41 10.02 -7.66
CA SER A 59 -5.35 10.73 -8.95
C SER A 59 -4.33 11.87 -8.98
N ASP A 60 -3.74 12.11 -10.15
CA ASP A 60 -2.84 13.24 -10.42
C ASP A 60 -3.54 14.61 -10.33
N GLN A 61 -4.88 14.64 -10.21
CA GLN A 61 -5.63 15.88 -9.95
C GLN A 61 -5.34 16.49 -8.56
N TYR A 62 -4.78 15.70 -7.63
CA TYR A 62 -4.40 16.16 -6.31
C TYR A 62 -2.98 16.73 -6.31
N SER A 63 -2.73 17.69 -5.41
CA SER A 63 -1.40 18.30 -5.27
C SER A 63 -0.32 17.26 -4.95
N THR A 64 0.92 17.49 -5.39
CA THR A 64 2.08 16.64 -5.09
C THR A 64 2.20 16.36 -3.59
N LYS A 65 2.00 17.38 -2.74
CA LYS A 65 2.00 17.26 -1.28
C LYS A 65 0.92 16.30 -0.77
N THR A 66 -0.31 16.44 -1.26
CA THR A 66 -1.43 15.55 -0.88
C THR A 66 -1.15 14.11 -1.27
N ARG A 67 -0.60 13.90 -2.47
CA ARG A 67 -0.23 12.58 -2.96
C ARG A 67 0.88 11.95 -2.13
N ALA A 68 1.94 12.69 -1.82
CA ALA A 68 3.02 12.19 -0.97
C ALA A 68 2.53 11.82 0.44
N ALA A 69 1.64 12.63 1.03
CA ALA A 69 1.02 12.32 2.33
C ALA A 69 0.19 11.03 2.27
N TYR A 70 -0.69 10.91 1.26
CA TYR A 70 -1.48 9.70 1.05
C TYR A 70 -0.60 8.45 0.91
N LEU A 71 0.42 8.49 0.05
CA LEU A 71 1.32 7.35 -0.16
C LEU A 71 2.10 7.00 1.12
N THR A 72 2.46 7.99 1.93
CA THR A 72 3.13 7.76 3.21
C THR A 72 2.20 7.02 4.19
N GLU A 73 0.95 7.46 4.30
CA GLU A 73 -0.06 6.80 5.14
C GLU A 73 -0.38 5.38 4.65
N THR A 74 -0.57 5.21 3.34
CA THR A 74 -0.76 3.91 2.72
C THR A 74 0.41 2.97 3.04
N LEU A 75 1.65 3.40 2.83
CA LEU A 75 2.83 2.59 3.16
C LEU A 75 2.88 2.24 4.65
N SER A 76 2.53 3.17 5.54
CA SER A 76 2.48 2.92 6.98
C SER A 76 1.45 1.84 7.33
N ARG A 77 0.25 1.90 6.75
CA ARG A 77 -0.81 0.91 6.99
C ARG A 77 -0.41 -0.47 6.46
N LEU A 78 0.19 -0.54 5.27
CA LEU A 78 0.68 -1.80 4.70
C LEU A 78 1.74 -2.45 5.59
N ASN A 79 2.69 -1.68 6.11
CA ASN A 79 3.71 -2.19 7.03
C ASN A 79 3.13 -2.64 8.36
N GLN A 80 2.09 -1.95 8.86
CA GLN A 80 1.39 -2.37 10.06
C GLN A 80 0.69 -3.72 9.86
N ILE A 81 -0.07 -3.88 8.78
CA ILE A 81 -0.73 -5.15 8.45
C ILE A 81 0.33 -6.25 8.28
N LYS A 82 1.44 -5.97 7.60
CA LYS A 82 2.54 -6.94 7.45
C LYS A 82 3.05 -7.43 8.81
N ALA A 83 3.25 -6.51 9.76
CA ALA A 83 3.66 -6.88 11.11
C ALA A 83 2.60 -7.75 11.80
N GLU A 84 1.31 -7.40 11.68
CA GLU A 84 0.19 -8.18 12.23
C GLU A 84 0.11 -9.61 11.66
N LEU A 85 0.45 -9.81 10.38
CA LEU A 85 0.44 -11.12 9.73
C LEU A 85 1.69 -11.99 9.99
N THR A 86 2.76 -11.39 10.54
CA THR A 86 4.02 -12.09 10.83
C THR A 86 4.31 -12.30 12.31
N ALA A 87 3.46 -11.76 13.18
CA ALA A 87 3.55 -11.89 14.64
C ALA A 87 3.03 -13.24 15.13
#